data_AF-A0AA51YDV2-F1
#
_entry.id   AF-A0AA51YDV2-F1
#
_cell.length_a   1.000
_cell.length_b   1.000
_cell.length_c   1.000
_cell.angle_alpha   90.00
_cell.angle_beta   90.00
_cell.angle_gamma   90.00
#
_symmetry.space_group_name_H-M   'P 1'
#
loop_
_entity.id
_entity.type
_entity.pdbx_description
1 polymer ?
#
loop_
_entity_poly.entity_id
_entity_poly.type
_entity_poly.pdbx_seq_one_letter_code
_entity_poly.pdbx_strand_id
1 'polypeptide(L)'
;MAKVLTELADIRAWTEGRGGNPIMADMPAPGGKDQYLLNLTFDQHMLNADNNEGPDRPTGGFELVSWEDWYAAFSAQNLALVVDDDLEGDTYADFRFMSREEARR
;
A
#
# COMPACT_ATOMS: atom_id res chain seq x y z
N MET A 1 -14.92 9.82 8.00
CA MET A 1 -14.18 11.12 8.03
C MET A 1 -12.74 10.80 7.67
N ALA A 2 -12.12 11.53 6.74
CA ALA A 2 -10.78 11.15 6.27
C ALA A 2 -9.69 11.43 7.32
N LYS A 3 -8.82 10.45 7.57
CA LYS A 3 -7.64 10.53 8.43
C LYS A 3 -6.37 10.46 7.57
N VAL A 4 -5.36 11.27 7.92
CA VAL A 4 -4.05 11.25 7.26
C VAL A 4 -3.08 10.45 8.12
N LEU A 5 -2.50 9.38 7.55
CA LEU A 5 -1.53 8.51 8.18
C LEU A 5 -0.16 8.71 7.53
N THR A 6 0.85 9.01 8.34
CA THR A 6 2.23 9.18 7.87
C THR A 6 3.22 8.24 8.55
N GLU A 7 2.83 7.67 9.68
CA GLU A 7 3.70 6.80 10.50
C GLU A 7 3.38 5.33 10.24
N LEU A 8 4.42 4.51 10.23
CA LEU A 8 4.31 3.07 9.96
C LEU A 8 3.31 2.38 10.88
N ALA A 9 3.37 2.67 12.19
CA ALA A 9 2.52 2.04 13.18
C ALA A 9 1.03 2.31 12.90
N ASP A 10 0.67 3.54 12.52
CA ASP A 10 -0.70 3.92 12.22
C ASP A 10 -1.22 3.29 10.93
N ILE A 11 -0.40 3.33 9.87
CA ILE A 11 -0.72 2.72 8.57
C ILE A 11 -0.94 1.22 8.74
N ARG A 12 -0.02 0.57 9.44
CA ARG A 12 -0.07 -0.86 9.73
C ARG A 12 -1.33 -1.22 10.52
N ALA A 13 -1.60 -0.51 11.62
CA ALA A 13 -2.78 -0.78 12.45
C ALA A 13 -4.08 -0.64 11.66
N TRP A 14 -4.20 0.40 10.83
CA TRP A 14 -5.39 0.61 10.00
C TRP A 14 -5.58 -0.48 8.94
N THR A 15 -4.48 -0.93 8.32
CA THR A 15 -4.49 -1.92 7.24
C THR A 15 -4.72 -3.34 7.79
N GLU A 16 -3.95 -3.76 8.80
CA GLU A 16 -4.08 -5.08 9.42
C GLU A 16 -5.43 -5.25 10.12
N GLY A 17 -6.01 -4.17 10.67
CA GLY A 17 -7.36 -4.17 11.24
C GLY A 17 -8.46 -4.55 10.24
N ARG A 18 -8.16 -4.49 8.94
CA ARG A 18 -9.05 -4.88 7.83
C ARG A 18 -8.56 -6.15 7.11
N GLY A 19 -7.56 -6.85 7.66
CA GLY A 19 -6.97 -8.03 7.04
C GLY A 19 -6.10 -7.76 5.81
N GLY A 20 -5.66 -6.50 5.64
CA GLY A 20 -4.82 -6.10 4.52
C GLY A 20 -3.32 -6.24 4.78
N ASN A 21 -2.55 -6.20 3.70
CA ASN A 21 -1.09 -6.29 3.70
C ASN A 21 -0.46 -5.33 2.67
N PRO A 22 0.80 -4.91 2.89
CA PRO A 22 1.51 -4.03 1.97
C PRO A 22 1.97 -4.80 0.74
N ILE A 23 1.75 -4.20 -0.43
CA ILE A 23 2.25 -4.71 -1.70
C ILE A 23 3.04 -3.62 -2.42
N MET A 24 4.06 -4.02 -3.15
CA MET A 24 4.95 -3.12 -3.88
C MET A 24 5.26 -3.69 -5.25
N ALA A 25 5.44 -2.83 -6.24
CA ALA A 25 5.93 -3.22 -7.57
C ALA A 25 7.09 -2.32 -7.97
N ASP A 26 8.07 -2.88 -8.68
CA ASP A 26 9.12 -2.10 -9.30
C ASP A 26 8.56 -1.22 -10.42
N MET A 27 8.87 0.08 -10.37
CA MET A 27 8.58 1.01 -11.45
C MET A 27 9.89 1.40 -12.15
N PRO A 28 10.10 0.99 -13.41
CA PRO A 28 11.27 1.41 -14.16
C PRO A 28 11.19 2.91 -14.47
N ALA A 29 11.87 3.74 -13.67
CA ALA A 29 11.97 5.17 -13.91
C ALA A 29 13.13 5.49 -14.87
N PRO A 30 12.94 6.33 -15.90
CA PRO A 30 14.05 6.82 -16.71
C PRO A 30 14.98 7.68 -15.84
N GLY A 31 16.20 7.20 -15.59
CA GLY A 31 17.21 7.93 -14.81
C GLY A 31 17.82 7.17 -13.62
N GLY A 32 17.50 5.89 -13.42
CA GLY A 32 18.21 5.03 -12.47
C GLY A 32 17.90 5.30 -10.99
N LYS A 33 16.80 5.99 -10.68
CA LYS A 33 16.23 6.00 -9.34
C LYS A 33 15.18 4.90 -9.27
N ASP A 34 15.37 3.95 -8.38
CA ASP A 34 14.35 2.95 -8.08
C ASP A 34 13.09 3.68 -7.60
N GLN A 35 12.05 3.69 -8.42
CA GLN A 35 10.72 4.13 -8.03
C GLN A 35 9.89 2.89 -7.79
N TYR A 36 9.12 2.89 -6.71
CA TYR A 36 8.26 1.78 -6.36
C TYR A 36 6.82 2.23 -6.44
N LEU A 37 5.99 1.44 -7.12
CA LEU A 37 4.54 1.57 -6.99
C LEU A 37 4.14 0.94 -5.66
N LEU A 38 3.53 1.74 -4.79
CA LEU A 38 3.07 1.31 -3.48
C LEU A 38 1.57 1.11 -3.51
N ASN A 39 1.12 0.00 -2.93
CA ASN A 39 -0.30 -0.27 -2.77
C ASN A 39 -0.55 -1.11 -1.51
N LEU A 40 -1.83 -1.25 -1.13
CA LEU A 40 -2.29 -2.12 -0.06
C LEU A 40 -3.29 -3.11 -0.66
N THR A 41 -3.14 -4.40 -0.34
CA THR A 41 -4.12 -5.42 -0.73
C THR A 41 -4.92 -5.86 0.48
N PHE A 42 -6.23 -6.02 0.30
CA PHE A 42 -7.14 -6.61 1.29
C PHE A 42 -7.69 -7.96 0.81
N ASP A 43 -7.25 -8.39 -0.37
CA ASP A 43 -7.72 -9.60 -1.01
C ASP A 43 -7.01 -10.83 -0.44
N GLN A 44 -7.80 -11.76 0.12
CA GLN A 44 -7.28 -13.00 0.69
C GLN A 44 -6.74 -13.95 -0.40
N HIS A 45 -7.20 -13.83 -1.65
CA HIS A 45 -6.71 -14.69 -2.74
C HIS A 45 -5.27 -14.34 -3.12
N MET A 46 -4.94 -13.05 -3.16
CA MET A 46 -3.56 -12.55 -3.32
C MET A 46 -2.60 -13.09 -2.27
N LEU A 47 -3.04 -13.21 -1.01
CA LEU A 47 -2.24 -13.75 0.10
C LEU A 47 -2.04 -15.27 0.03
N ASN A 48 -2.86 -15.98 -0.75
CA ASN A 48 -2.80 -17.43 -0.93
C ASN A 48 -2.25 -17.85 -2.30
N ALA A 49 -1.96 -16.89 -3.20
CA ALA A 49 -1.47 -17.14 -4.56
C ALA A 49 -0.01 -17.63 -4.62
N ASP A 50 0.67 -17.73 -3.47
CA ASP A 50 2.08 -18.10 -3.28
C ASP A 50 2.53 -19.44 -3.89
N ASN A 51 1.66 -20.26 -4.50
CA ASN A 51 2.03 -21.65 -4.83
C ASN A 51 1.65 -22.21 -6.20
N ASN A 52 0.97 -21.51 -7.13
CA ASN A 52 0.57 -22.22 -8.37
C ASN A 52 0.29 -21.41 -9.65
N GLU A 53 0.63 -20.13 -9.77
CA GLU A 53 0.38 -19.39 -11.01
C GLU A 53 1.72 -19.04 -11.67
N GLY A 54 1.89 -19.51 -12.91
CA GLY A 54 3.14 -19.49 -13.67
C GLY A 54 3.64 -18.09 -14.07
N PRO A 55 4.45 -17.96 -15.14
CA PRO A 55 5.17 -16.71 -15.47
C PRO A 55 4.27 -15.51 -15.86
N ASP A 56 2.96 -15.70 -15.94
CA ASP A 56 1.95 -14.66 -16.16
C ASP A 56 1.42 -14.21 -14.79
N ARG A 57 2.17 -13.36 -14.06
CA ARG A 57 1.71 -12.85 -12.76
C ARG A 57 0.45 -11.97 -12.99
N PRO A 58 -0.74 -12.36 -12.51
CA PRO A 58 -1.99 -11.62 -12.77
C PRO A 58 -2.08 -10.28 -12.02
N THR A 59 -1.06 -9.92 -11.24
CA THR A 59 -1.06 -8.81 -10.28
C THR A 59 -0.47 -7.51 -10.83
N GLY A 60 -0.15 -7.45 -12.12
CA GLY A 60 0.46 -6.25 -12.73
C GLY A 60 1.86 -5.94 -12.19
N GLY A 61 2.54 -6.92 -11.58
CA GLY A 61 3.89 -6.77 -11.03
C GLY A 61 3.95 -6.46 -9.54
N PHE A 62 2.82 -6.36 -8.84
CA PHE A 62 2.81 -6.19 -7.39
C PHE A 62 3.11 -7.51 -6.65
N GLU A 63 3.98 -7.43 -5.66
CA GLU A 63 4.36 -8.51 -4.75
C GLU A 63 4.12 -8.12 -3.29
N LEU A 64 3.85 -9.13 -2.47
CA LEU A 64 3.75 -8.97 -1.02
C LEU A 64 5.13 -8.65 -0.45
N VAL A 65 5.23 -7.58 0.32
CA VAL A 65 6.51 -7.12 0.87
C VAL A 65 6.44 -6.97 2.38
N SER A 66 7.60 -6.76 3.02
CA SER A 66 7.62 -6.40 4.43
C SER A 66 7.07 -4.98 4.63
N TRP A 67 6.46 -4.74 5.80
CA TRP A 67 6.05 -3.40 6.22
C TRP A 67 7.23 -2.40 6.25
N GLU A 68 8.43 -2.89 6.58
CA GLU A 68 9.64 -2.08 6.68
C GLU A 68 10.12 -1.60 5.30
N ASP A 69 10.18 -2.51 4.32
CA ASP A 69 10.56 -2.18 2.94
C ASP A 69 9.55 -1.25 2.27
N TRP A 70 8.26 -1.56 2.43
CA TRP A 70 7.17 -0.73 1.92
C TRP A 70 7.22 0.68 2.51
N TYR A 71 7.45 0.79 3.83
CA TYR A 71 7.50 2.08 4.50
C TYR A 71 8.76 2.88 4.13
N ALA A 72 9.89 2.21 3.92
CA ALA A 72 11.10 2.86 3.42
C ALA A 72 10.84 3.53 2.06
N ALA A 73 10.19 2.83 1.13
CA ALA A 73 9.79 3.38 -0.16
C ALA A 73 8.73 4.50 -0.03
N PHE A 74 7.74 4.33 0.85
CA PHE A 74 6.71 5.34 1.14
C PHE A 74 7.33 6.64 1.67
N SER A 75 8.27 6.52 2.60
CA SER A 75 8.98 7.66 3.19
C SER A 75 9.92 8.31 2.18
N ALA A 76 10.63 7.52 1.36
CA ALA A 76 11.52 8.03 0.33
C ALA A 76 10.79 8.87 -0.74
N GLN A 77 9.53 8.53 -1.01
CA GLN A 77 8.65 9.25 -1.95
C GLN A 77 7.88 10.42 -1.30
N ASN A 78 8.11 10.70 -0.01
CA ASN A 78 7.43 11.78 0.74
C ASN A 78 5.89 11.70 0.66
N LEU A 79 5.36 10.49 0.80
CA LEU A 79 3.93 10.21 0.70
C LEU A 79 3.22 10.29 2.06
N ALA A 80 1.91 10.47 1.98
CA ALA A 80 0.91 10.37 3.04
C ALA A 80 -0.21 9.44 2.57
N LEU A 81 -0.73 8.62 3.48
CA LEU A 81 -1.86 7.75 3.22
C LEU A 81 -3.11 8.41 3.79
N VAL A 82 -4.04 8.80 2.93
CA VAL A 82 -5.34 9.32 3.35
C VAL A 82 -6.33 8.17 3.32
N VAL A 83 -6.92 7.88 4.47
CA VAL A 83 -7.86 6.78 4.67
C VAL A 83 -9.19 7.32 5.14
N ASP A 84 -10.29 6.63 4.87
CA ASP A 84 -11.52 6.93 5.60
C ASP A 84 -11.55 6.21 6.97
N ASP A 85 -11.98 6.95 7.99
CA ASP A 85 -12.14 6.46 9.38
C ASP A 85 -13.50 5.76 9.59
N ASP A 86 -14.40 5.79 8.61
CA ASP A 86 -15.70 5.14 8.71
C ASP A 86 -15.53 3.61 8.74
N LEU A 87 -15.69 3.06 9.94
CA LEU A 87 -15.68 1.63 10.24
C LEU A 87 -17.10 1.05 10.18
N GLU A 88 -18.12 1.84 9.79
CA GLU A 88 -19.51 1.42 9.84
C GLU A 88 -19.86 0.50 8.65
N GLY A 89 -19.38 -0.74 8.72
CA GLY A 89 -19.94 -1.88 8.00
C GLY A 89 -19.58 -1.99 6.52
N ASP A 90 -18.83 -1.03 5.97
CA ASP A 90 -18.41 -1.08 4.58
C ASP A 90 -17.09 -1.88 4.44
N THR A 91 -17.16 -3.01 3.73
CA THR A 91 -16.00 -3.88 3.46
C THR A 91 -14.95 -3.22 2.56
N TYR A 92 -15.23 -2.03 2.02
CA TYR A 92 -14.34 -1.33 1.12
C TYR A 92 -13.39 -0.43 1.91
N ALA A 93 -12.12 -0.83 1.95
CA ALA A 93 -11.04 0.02 2.43
C ALA A 93 -10.78 1.12 1.39
N ASP A 94 -11.39 2.29 1.55
CA ASP A 94 -11.07 3.46 0.73
C ASP A 94 -9.80 4.14 1.26
N PHE A 95 -8.79 4.21 0.41
CA PHE A 95 -7.54 4.90 0.70
C PHE A 95 -6.95 5.51 -0.57
N ARG A 96 -6.13 6.53 -0.38
CA ARG A 96 -5.37 7.16 -1.46
C ARG A 96 -4.01 7.62 -0.98
N PHE A 97 -3.02 7.53 -1.86
CA PHE A 97 -1.71 8.14 -1.66
C PHE A 97 -1.74 9.58 -2.12
N MET A 98 -1.15 10.46 -1.33
CA MET A 98 -0.93 11.87 -1.67
C MET A 98 0.47 12.26 -1.24
N SER A 99 1.02 13.37 -1.74
CA SER A 99 2.24 13.91 -1.14
C SER A 99 1.94 14.42 0.29
N ARG A 100 2.94 14.39 1.17
CA ARG A 100 2.82 14.95 2.52
C ARG A 100 2.45 16.44 2.51
N GLU A 101 2.80 17.16 1.45
CA GLU A 101 2.44 18.57 1.30
C GLU A 101 0.97 18.76 0.95
N GLU A 102 0.43 17.94 0.03
CA GLU A 102 -0.99 17.98 -0.33
C GLU A 102 -1.89 17.56 0.83
N ALA A 103 -1.49 16.55 1.61
CA ALA A 103 -2.27 16.06 2.74
C ALA A 103 -2.36 17.05 3.93
N ARG A 104 -1.53 18.10 3.93
CA ARG A 104 -1.53 19.16 4.95
C ARG A 104 -2.37 20.39 4.58
N ARG A 105 -2.90 20.45 3.36
CA ARG A 105 -3.72 21.56 2.86
C ARG A 105 -5.21 21.30 3.09
#